data_AF-A0A7W0N3D1-F1
#
_entry.id   AF-A0A7W0N3D1-F1
#
_cell.length_a   1.000
_cell.length_b   1.000
_cell.length_c   1.000
_cell.angle_alpha   90.00
_cell.angle_beta   90.00
_cell.angle_gamma   90.00
#
_symmetry.space_group_name_H-M   'P 1'
#
loop_
_entity.id
_entity.type
_entity.pdbx_description
1 polymer ?
#
loop_
_entity_poly.entity_id
_entity_poly.type
_entity_poly.pdbx_seq_one_letter_code
_entity_poly.pdbx_strand_id
1 'polypeptide(L)'
;MTIGRPPRALREDGFTLIELLVVIVIIGILLSVAVSSYLNLRARAERVTAAGNVRAIVPSIEGYGNKNGTFVGMTLAALKADYDQSLDPSDYSFGSSGNLTATSYCVESTLGGETWSKAGPAEPISPGACPAGSSSVTVPGPGGGPRQRAMWERSSRRSRRTEMTTGRSWA
;
A
#
# COMPACT_ATOMS: atom_id res chain seq x y z
N MET A 1 76.84 24.46 -0.55
CA MET A 1 76.09 25.24 0.47
C MET A 1 74.66 25.37 -0.01
N THR A 2 73.80 24.41 0.31
CA THR A 2 72.38 24.40 -0.09
C THR A 2 71.55 24.98 1.05
N ILE A 3 70.99 26.17 0.82
CA ILE A 3 70.09 26.84 1.76
C ILE A 3 68.76 26.08 1.77
N GLY A 4 68.50 25.31 2.82
CA GLY A 4 67.20 24.68 3.07
C GLY A 4 66.16 25.75 3.38
N ARG A 5 65.17 25.91 2.50
CA ARG A 5 64.01 26.78 2.76
C ARG A 5 63.17 26.19 3.91
N PRO A 6 62.74 26.98 4.91
CA PRO A 6 61.86 26.49 5.95
C PRO A 6 60.48 26.10 5.37
N PRO A 7 59.85 25.03 5.87
CA PRO A 7 58.49 24.66 5.48
C PRO A 7 57.53 25.79 5.88
N ARG A 8 56.71 26.24 4.94
CA ARG A 8 55.64 27.20 5.22
C ARG A 8 54.59 26.48 6.07
N ALA A 9 54.41 26.93 7.31
CA ALA A 9 53.29 26.49 8.13
C ALA A 9 51.98 26.80 7.37
N LEU A 10 51.21 25.76 7.07
CA LEU A 10 49.85 25.90 6.58
C LEU A 10 49.07 26.61 7.70
N ARG A 11 48.54 27.79 7.39
CA ARG A 11 47.66 28.51 8.32
C ARG A 11 46.43 27.63 8.56
N GLU A 12 46.22 27.26 9.81
CA GLU A 12 44.98 26.63 10.24
C GLU A 12 43.91 27.71 10.33
N ASP A 13 43.16 27.90 9.23
CA ASP A 13 41.95 28.73 9.25
C ASP A 13 40.88 27.97 10.07
N GLY A 14 40.64 28.44 11.30
CA GLY A 14 39.63 27.86 12.19
C GLY A 14 38.22 28.27 11.76
N PHE A 15 37.32 27.28 11.60
CA PHE A 15 35.89 27.50 11.42
C PHE A 15 35.34 28.34 12.58
N THR A 16 34.60 29.40 12.27
CA THR A 16 34.01 30.24 13.32
C THR A 16 32.79 29.55 13.93
N LEU A 17 32.55 29.73 15.24
CA LEU A 17 31.37 29.15 15.91
C LEU A 17 30.07 29.68 15.29
N ILE A 18 30.07 30.93 14.82
CA ILE A 18 28.93 31.54 14.15
C ILE A 18 28.62 30.91 12.79
N GLU A 19 29.64 30.45 12.08
CA GLU A 19 29.50 29.79 10.78
C GLU A 19 28.89 28.40 10.93
N LEU A 20 29.21 27.66 12.00
CA LEU A 20 28.51 26.42 12.32
C LEU A 20 27.08 26.67 12.82
N LEU A 21 26.83 27.77 13.53
CA LEU A 21 25.51 28.10 14.05
C LEU A 21 24.50 28.40 12.92
N VAL A 22 24.87 29.20 11.92
CA VAL A 22 23.95 29.51 10.81
C VAL A 22 23.64 28.26 9.97
N VAL A 23 24.60 27.35 9.82
CA VAL A 23 24.43 26.10 9.07
C VAL A 23 23.41 25.20 9.75
N ILE A 24 23.49 25.01 11.08
CA ILE A 24 22.52 24.17 11.80
C ILE A 24 21.09 24.74 11.73
N VAL A 25 20.95 26.06 11.69
CA VAL A 25 19.65 26.72 11.53
C VAL A 25 19.08 26.45 10.13
N ILE A 26 19.89 26.58 9.08
CA ILE A 26 19.44 26.34 7.70
C ILE A 26 19.09 24.86 7.50
N ILE A 27 19.92 23.90 7.94
CA ILE A 27 19.58 22.47 7.82
C ILE A 27 18.33 22.12 8.64
N GLY A 28 18.09 22.78 9.79
CA GLY A 28 16.87 22.59 10.58
C GLY A 28 15.61 22.97 9.81
N ILE A 29 15.64 24.09 9.08
CA ILE A 29 14.52 24.53 8.24
C ILE A 29 14.27 23.53 7.11
N LEU A 30 15.33 23.08 6.43
CA LEU A 30 15.22 22.11 5.33
C LEU A 30 14.70 20.75 5.81
N LEU A 31 15.21 20.25 6.94
CA LEU A 31 14.81 18.97 7.52
C LEU A 31 13.35 18.97 7.95
N SER A 32 12.83 20.08 8.50
CA SER A 32 11.42 20.18 8.90
C SER A 32 10.47 19.87 7.74
N VAL A 33 10.72 20.44 6.56
CA VAL A 33 9.90 20.18 5.36
C VAL A 33 10.16 18.77 4.82
N ALA A 34 11.43 18.34 4.78
CA ALA A 34 11.81 17.03 4.25
C ALA A 34 11.22 15.84 5.03
N VAL A 35 11.18 15.93 6.37
CA VAL A 35 10.61 14.86 7.21
C VAL A 35 9.11 14.68 6.94
N SER A 36 8.37 15.78 6.80
CA SER A 36 6.93 15.72 6.55
C SER A 36 6.58 15.04 5.22
N SER A 37 7.35 15.31 4.16
CA SER A 37 7.13 14.68 2.85
C SER A 37 7.60 13.22 2.82
N TYR A 38 8.72 12.92 3.48
CA TYR A 38 9.28 11.57 3.56
C TYR A 38 8.31 10.57 4.18
N LEU A 39 7.62 10.94 5.28
CA LEU A 39 6.67 10.05 5.95
C LEU A 39 5.49 9.67 5.04
N ASN A 40 4.96 10.61 4.26
CA ASN A 40 3.88 10.34 3.30
C ASN A 40 4.36 9.50 2.12
N LEU A 41 5.58 9.72 1.63
CA LEU A 41 6.17 8.88 0.58
C LEU A 41 6.36 7.44 1.06
N ARG A 42 6.86 7.26 2.29
CA ARG A 42 7.01 5.93 2.90
C ARG A 42 5.66 5.21 3.02
N ALA A 43 4.64 5.86 3.58
CA ALA A 43 3.32 5.25 3.71
C ALA A 43 2.70 4.87 2.35
N ARG A 44 2.90 5.70 1.31
CA ARG A 44 2.45 5.38 -0.06
C ARG A 44 3.21 4.17 -0.64
N ALA A 45 4.52 4.10 -0.43
CA ALA A 45 5.32 2.95 -0.85
C ALA A 45 4.83 1.68 -0.15
N GLU A 46 4.60 1.73 1.16
CA GLU A 46 4.10 0.60 1.95
C GLU A 46 2.72 0.11 1.45
N ARG A 47 1.80 1.02 1.12
CA ARG A 47 0.51 0.68 0.51
C ARG A 47 0.65 -0.04 -0.83
N VAL A 48 1.52 0.46 -1.71
CA VAL A 48 1.73 -0.12 -3.04
C VAL A 48 2.37 -1.50 -2.90
N THR A 49 3.35 -1.65 -2.01
CA THR A 49 4.01 -2.93 -1.74
C THR A 49 3.03 -3.94 -1.15
N ALA A 50 2.26 -3.60 -0.11
CA ALA A 50 1.28 -4.53 0.47
C ALA A 50 0.23 -4.99 -0.56
N ALA A 51 -0.30 -4.07 -1.36
CA ALA A 51 -1.22 -4.42 -2.44
C ALA A 51 -0.53 -5.22 -3.57
N GLY A 52 0.76 -4.98 -3.83
CA GLY A 52 1.57 -5.70 -4.80
C GLY A 52 1.87 -7.14 -4.37
N ASN A 53 2.22 -7.33 -3.10
CA ASN A 53 2.43 -8.63 -2.47
C ASN A 53 1.16 -9.49 -2.65
N VAL A 54 -0.01 -8.96 -2.27
CA VAL A 54 -1.27 -9.70 -2.43
C VAL A 54 -1.50 -10.11 -3.88
N ARG A 55 -1.21 -9.24 -4.87
CA ARG A 55 -1.30 -9.58 -6.31
C ARG A 55 -0.33 -10.70 -6.71
N ALA A 56 0.88 -10.70 -6.18
CA ALA A 56 1.92 -11.65 -6.52
C ALA A 56 1.59 -13.08 -6.05
N ILE A 57 0.95 -13.22 -4.88
CA ILE A 57 0.63 -14.55 -4.33
C ILE A 57 -0.65 -15.19 -4.89
N VAL A 58 -1.57 -14.40 -5.47
CA VAL A 58 -2.81 -14.89 -6.10
C VAL A 58 -2.59 -16.09 -7.05
N PRO A 59 -1.69 -16.01 -8.06
CA PRO A 59 -1.51 -17.12 -9.00
C PRO A 59 -1.04 -18.42 -8.31
N SER A 60 -0.22 -18.32 -7.27
CA SER A 60 0.24 -19.48 -6.49
C SER A 60 -0.90 -20.13 -5.70
N ILE A 61 -1.80 -19.31 -5.14
CA ILE A 61 -3.00 -19.80 -4.44
C ILE A 61 -3.97 -20.46 -5.42
N GLU A 62 -4.23 -19.83 -6.55
CA GLU A 62 -5.13 -20.38 -7.58
C GLU A 62 -4.56 -21.66 -8.19
N GLY A 63 -3.24 -21.74 -8.37
CA GLY A 63 -2.53 -22.97 -8.74
C GLY A 63 -2.78 -24.11 -7.74
N TYR A 64 -2.68 -23.83 -6.43
CA TYR A 64 -3.00 -24.80 -5.38
C TYR A 64 -4.45 -25.28 -5.45
N GLY A 65 -5.40 -24.35 -5.59
CA GLY A 65 -6.82 -24.67 -5.72
C GLY A 65 -7.12 -25.53 -6.95
N ASN A 66 -6.46 -25.26 -8.07
CA ASN A 66 -6.61 -26.04 -9.30
C ASN A 66 -6.03 -27.46 -9.18
N LYS A 67 -4.91 -27.64 -8.46
CA LYS A 67 -4.27 -28.95 -8.26
C LYS A 67 -5.03 -29.83 -7.27
N ASN A 68 -5.50 -29.24 -6.16
CA ASN A 68 -6.06 -29.99 -5.03
C ASN A 68 -7.59 -29.97 -4.97
N GLY A 69 -8.26 -29.11 -5.74
CA GLY A 69 -9.71 -28.94 -5.73
C GLY A 69 -10.27 -28.31 -4.45
N THR A 70 -9.40 -27.81 -3.57
CA THR A 70 -9.74 -27.18 -2.28
C THR A 70 -8.63 -26.22 -1.85
N PHE A 71 -8.98 -25.18 -1.09
CA PHE A 71 -8.01 -24.30 -0.43
C PHE A 71 -7.79 -24.69 1.05
N VAL A 72 -8.53 -25.69 1.56
CA VAL A 72 -8.39 -26.19 2.93
C VAL A 72 -7.02 -26.85 3.11
N GLY A 73 -6.33 -26.54 4.20
CA GLY A 73 -5.01 -27.11 4.51
C GLY A 73 -3.85 -26.48 3.71
N MET A 74 -4.14 -25.46 2.89
CA MET A 74 -3.13 -24.67 2.22
C MET A 74 -2.27 -23.92 3.24
N THR A 75 -0.95 -23.99 3.05
CA THR A 75 0.02 -23.28 3.90
C THR A 75 0.98 -22.49 3.04
N LEU A 76 1.53 -21.39 3.57
CA LEU A 76 2.51 -20.58 2.85
C LEU A 76 3.78 -21.38 2.54
N ALA A 77 4.16 -22.31 3.40
CA ALA A 77 5.29 -23.20 3.18
C ALA A 77 5.06 -24.12 1.97
N ALA A 78 3.86 -24.68 1.81
CA ALA A 78 3.51 -25.49 0.64
C ALA A 78 3.50 -24.65 -0.64
N LEU A 79 2.97 -23.42 -0.58
CA LEU A 79 3.01 -22.50 -1.73
C LEU A 79 4.43 -22.16 -2.16
N LYS A 80 5.31 -21.91 -1.18
CA LYS A 80 6.72 -21.62 -1.44
C LYS A 80 7.45 -22.79 -2.08
N ALA A 81 7.21 -24.01 -1.59
CA ALA A 81 7.89 -25.20 -2.08
C ALA A 81 7.47 -25.57 -3.51
N ASP A 82 6.16 -25.51 -3.79
CA ASP A 82 5.58 -26.11 -5.00
C ASP A 82 5.25 -25.11 -6.12
N TYR A 83 5.09 -23.82 -5.82
CA TYR A 83 4.61 -22.83 -6.78
C TYR A 83 5.53 -21.63 -6.95
N ASP A 84 5.98 -21.01 -5.85
CA ASP A 84 6.84 -19.82 -5.92
C ASP A 84 7.85 -19.77 -4.78
N GLN A 85 9.10 -20.15 -5.10
CA GLN A 85 10.21 -20.21 -4.15
C GLN A 85 10.65 -18.83 -3.63
N SER A 86 10.30 -17.74 -4.35
CA SER A 86 10.64 -16.38 -3.96
C SER A 86 9.71 -15.82 -2.88
N LEU A 87 8.61 -16.51 -2.55
CA LEU A 87 7.71 -16.08 -1.49
C LEU A 87 8.43 -16.03 -0.15
N ASP A 88 8.31 -14.90 0.53
CA ASP A 88 8.66 -14.77 1.93
C ASP A 88 7.40 -15.01 2.79
N PRO A 89 7.30 -16.10 3.57
CA PRO A 89 6.12 -16.39 4.37
C PRO A 89 5.81 -15.33 5.43
N SER A 90 6.75 -14.45 5.77
CA SER A 90 6.54 -13.40 6.76
C SER A 90 5.69 -12.22 6.23
N ASP A 91 5.63 -12.05 4.91
CA ASP A 91 4.89 -10.95 4.27
C ASP A 91 3.39 -11.22 4.11
N TYR A 92 2.95 -12.46 4.35
CA TYR A 92 1.59 -12.91 4.06
C TYR A 92 0.95 -13.63 5.25
N SER A 93 -0.38 -13.54 5.32
CA SER A 93 -1.21 -14.22 6.30
C SER A 93 -2.49 -14.70 5.61
N PHE A 94 -3.03 -15.85 6.03
CA PHE A 94 -4.37 -16.28 5.62
C PHE A 94 -5.45 -15.87 6.63
N GLY A 95 -5.08 -15.09 7.64
CA GLY A 95 -5.94 -14.74 8.78
C GLY A 95 -6.33 -15.98 9.58
N SER A 96 -7.62 -16.10 9.89
CA SER A 96 -8.15 -17.26 10.61
C SER A 96 -8.31 -18.48 9.71
N SER A 97 -8.18 -19.70 10.25
CA SER A 97 -8.38 -20.96 9.51
C SER A 97 -9.73 -21.05 8.79
N GLY A 98 -10.77 -20.37 9.28
CA GLY A 98 -12.08 -20.26 8.63
C GLY A 98 -12.10 -19.46 7.32
N ASN A 99 -10.98 -18.88 6.90
CA ASN A 99 -10.86 -18.20 5.61
C ASN A 99 -10.44 -19.14 4.48
N LEU A 100 -9.90 -20.32 4.80
CA LEU A 100 -9.50 -21.33 3.85
C LEU A 100 -10.59 -22.40 3.76
N THR A 101 -11.38 -22.34 2.70
CA THR A 101 -12.53 -23.22 2.46
C THR A 101 -12.33 -23.99 1.16
N ALA A 102 -13.26 -24.88 0.80
CA ALA A 102 -13.16 -25.61 -0.46
C ALA A 102 -13.18 -24.67 -1.69
N THR A 103 -13.89 -23.54 -1.60
CA THR A 103 -14.17 -22.67 -2.75
C THR A 103 -13.67 -21.24 -2.60
N SER A 104 -13.24 -20.84 -1.41
CA SER A 104 -12.78 -19.49 -1.09
C SER A 104 -11.53 -19.52 -0.22
N TYR A 105 -10.69 -18.51 -0.39
CA TYR A 105 -9.53 -18.21 0.45
C TYR A 105 -9.61 -16.75 0.91
N CYS A 106 -8.86 -16.37 1.93
CA CYS A 106 -8.49 -14.98 2.12
C CYS A 106 -7.01 -14.90 2.39
N VAL A 107 -6.31 -14.04 1.66
CA VAL A 107 -4.89 -13.74 1.89
C VAL A 107 -4.75 -12.25 2.14
N GLU A 108 -3.90 -11.90 3.10
CA GLU A 108 -3.57 -10.54 3.45
C GLU A 108 -2.06 -10.33 3.51
N SER A 109 -1.62 -9.10 3.28
CA SER A 109 -0.26 -8.64 3.50
C SER A 109 -0.32 -7.34 4.29
N THR A 110 0.48 -7.26 5.36
CA THR A 110 0.54 -6.08 6.24
C THR A 110 1.96 -5.54 6.26
N LEU A 111 2.12 -4.28 5.84
CA LEU A 111 3.41 -3.60 5.85
C LEU A 111 3.24 -2.19 6.42
N GLY A 112 4.03 -1.83 7.43
CA GLY A 112 4.02 -0.47 8.00
C GLY A 112 2.69 -0.02 8.61
N GLY A 113 1.79 -0.97 8.94
CA GLY A 113 0.44 -0.67 9.43
C GLY A 113 -0.63 -0.55 8.33
N GLU A 114 -0.25 -0.74 7.07
CA GLU A 114 -1.17 -0.82 5.94
C GLU A 114 -1.43 -2.29 5.58
N THR A 115 -2.69 -2.70 5.63
CA THR A 115 -3.10 -4.07 5.31
C THR A 115 -3.92 -4.08 4.03
N TRP A 116 -3.58 -4.98 3.12
CA TRP A 116 -4.36 -5.27 1.92
C TRP A 116 -4.71 -6.74 1.91
N SER A 117 -5.89 -7.08 1.39
CA SER A 117 -6.35 -8.46 1.32
C SER A 117 -7.10 -8.76 0.03
N LYS A 118 -7.20 -10.05 -0.29
CA LYS A 118 -8.07 -10.59 -1.33
C LYS A 118 -8.88 -11.74 -0.75
N ALA A 119 -10.19 -11.56 -0.68
CA ALA A 119 -11.14 -12.51 -0.12
C ALA A 119 -11.75 -13.39 -1.22
N GLY A 120 -10.92 -14.25 -1.81
CA GLY A 120 -11.34 -15.27 -2.76
C GLY A 120 -11.08 -14.89 -4.21
N PRO A 121 -11.39 -15.82 -5.15
CA PRO A 121 -10.97 -15.68 -6.55
C PRO A 121 -11.67 -14.53 -7.27
N ALA A 122 -12.98 -14.36 -7.06
CA ALA A 122 -13.79 -13.36 -7.76
C ALA A 122 -13.68 -11.94 -7.18
N GLU A 123 -13.26 -11.80 -5.92
CA GLU A 123 -13.25 -10.52 -5.24
C GLU A 123 -12.04 -9.65 -5.61
N PRO A 124 -12.20 -8.34 -5.76
CA PRO A 124 -11.06 -7.44 -5.98
C PRO A 124 -10.18 -7.37 -4.73
N ILE A 125 -8.94 -6.93 -4.94
CA ILE A 125 -8.02 -6.65 -3.83
C ILE A 125 -8.50 -5.37 -3.15
N SER A 126 -8.73 -5.45 -1.84
CA SER A 126 -9.28 -4.35 -1.03
C SER A 126 -8.35 -3.99 0.12
N PRO A 127 -8.36 -2.72 0.57
CA PRO A 127 -7.70 -2.35 1.81
C PRO A 127 -8.44 -2.97 3.00
N GLY A 128 -7.69 -3.40 4.01
CA GLY A 128 -8.21 -4.04 5.22
C GLY A 128 -7.72 -5.49 5.38
N ALA A 129 -7.80 -5.96 6.63
CA ALA A 129 -7.46 -7.33 6.99
C ALA A 129 -8.52 -8.34 6.52
N CYS A 130 -8.12 -9.60 6.41
CA CYS A 130 -9.03 -10.71 6.22
C CYS A 130 -10.04 -10.78 7.38
N PRO A 131 -11.33 -11.04 7.10
CA PRO A 131 -12.32 -11.20 8.14
C PRO A 131 -11.95 -12.39 9.06
N ALA A 132 -12.25 -12.27 10.35
CA ALA A 132 -12.07 -13.36 11.30
C ALA A 132 -13.20 -14.40 11.12
N GLY A 133 -13.07 -15.25 10.10
CA GLY A 133 -13.91 -16.42 9.86
C GLY A 133 -15.16 -16.13 9.02
N SER A 134 -15.28 -16.85 7.89
CA SER A 134 -16.47 -17.14 7.04
C SER A 134 -17.55 -16.08 6.78
N SER A 135 -17.39 -14.86 7.25
CA SER A 135 -18.13 -13.74 6.75
C SER A 135 -17.46 -13.40 5.44
N SER A 136 -17.97 -14.03 4.37
CA SER A 136 -17.96 -13.42 3.04
C SER A 136 -17.92 -11.92 3.25
N VAL A 137 -16.87 -11.29 2.74
CA VAL A 137 -16.87 -9.84 2.63
C VAL A 137 -18.19 -9.56 1.96
N THR A 138 -19.16 -9.05 2.71
CA THR A 138 -20.28 -8.37 2.11
C THR A 138 -19.64 -7.10 1.59
N VAL A 139 -18.95 -7.23 0.46
CA VAL A 139 -18.73 -6.11 -0.42
C VAL A 139 -20.14 -5.62 -0.64
N PRO A 140 -20.46 -4.36 -0.34
CA PRO A 140 -21.70 -3.81 -0.83
C PRO A 140 -21.60 -3.93 -2.35
N GLY A 141 -22.25 -4.97 -2.89
CA GLY A 141 -22.66 -4.94 -4.29
C GLY A 141 -23.43 -3.64 -4.52
N PRO A 142 -23.70 -3.26 -5.77
CA PRO A 142 -24.26 -1.94 -6.11
C PRO A 142 -25.63 -1.59 -5.44
N GLY A 143 -26.18 -2.44 -4.57
CA GLY A 143 -27.25 -2.12 -3.64
C GLY A 143 -26.80 -1.24 -2.46
N GLY A 144 -26.64 0.06 -2.73
CA GLY A 144 -26.29 1.06 -1.73
C GLY A 144 -27.24 1.07 -0.51
N GLY A 145 -26.65 1.15 0.68
CA GLY A 145 -27.38 1.43 1.92
C GLY A 145 -28.21 2.73 1.82
N PRO A 146 -29.20 2.95 2.69
CA PRO A 146 -30.15 4.07 2.58
C PRO A 146 -29.48 5.45 2.51
N ARG A 147 -28.32 5.62 3.17
CA ARG A 147 -27.54 6.87 3.11
C ARG A 147 -26.88 7.12 1.75
N GLN A 148 -26.48 6.07 1.04
CA GLN A 148 -25.83 6.16 -0.27
C GLN A 148 -26.84 6.30 -1.41
N ARG A 149 -28.02 5.68 -1.27
CA ARG A 149 -29.15 5.83 -2.21
C ARG A 149 -29.58 7.29 -2.34
N ALA A 150 -29.66 8.01 -1.21
CA ALA A 150 -29.95 9.44 -1.18
C ALA A 150 -28.87 10.30 -1.86
N MET A 151 -27.61 9.84 -1.87
CA MET A 151 -26.50 10.56 -2.50
C MET A 151 -26.50 10.35 -4.03
N TRP A 152 -26.84 9.15 -4.50
CA TRP A 152 -26.97 8.82 -5.93
C TRP A 152 -28.23 9.44 -6.57
N GLU A 153 -29.34 9.51 -5.84
CA GLU A 153 -30.54 10.25 -6.28
C GLU A 153 -30.28 11.76 -6.39
N ARG A 154 -29.45 12.31 -5.49
CA ARG A 154 -29.09 13.73 -5.53
C ARG A 154 -28.17 14.06 -6.70
N SER A 155 -27.24 13.16 -7.06
CA SER A 155 -26.35 13.34 -8.22
C SER A 155 -27.10 13.16 -9.55
N SER A 156 -28.01 12.20 -9.65
CA SER A 156 -28.83 11.99 -10.87
C SER A 156 -29.84 13.11 -11.11
N ARG A 157 -30.43 13.70 -10.05
CA ARG A 157 -31.25 14.93 -10.17
C ARG A 157 -30.43 16.15 -10.58
N ARG A 158 -29.15 16.24 -10.20
CA ARG A 158 -28.25 17.31 -10.61
C ARG A 158 -27.90 17.20 -12.10
N SER A 159 -27.71 15.98 -12.61
CA SER A 159 -27.45 15.72 -14.04
C SER A 159 -28.62 16.09 -14.96
N ARG A 160 -29.85 15.70 -14.60
CA ARG A 160 -31.05 16.08 -15.41
C ARG A 160 -31.32 17.59 -15.39
N ARG A 161 -30.90 18.28 -14.34
CA ARG A 161 -31.04 19.74 -14.25
C ARG A 161 -30.07 20.48 -15.18
N THR A 162 -28.88 19.94 -15.42
CA THR A 162 -27.89 20.52 -16.35
C THR A 162 -28.23 20.27 -17.82
N GLU A 163 -28.98 19.21 -18.13
CA GLU A 163 -29.50 18.98 -19.48
C GLU A 163 -30.67 19.93 -19.83
N MET A 164 -31.53 20.26 -18.87
CA MET A 164 -32.65 21.17 -19.10
C MET A 164 -32.25 22.63 -19.35
N THR A 165 -31.08 23.07 -18.88
CA THR A 165 -30.61 24.45 -19.09
C THR A 165 -29.82 24.67 -20.38
N THR A 166 -29.42 23.58 -21.06
CA THR A 166 -28.50 23.65 -22.21
C THR A 166 -29.14 23.17 -23.52
N GLY A 167 -30.42 22.78 -23.49
CA GLY A 167 -31.13 22.15 -24.62
C GLY A 167 -32.29 22.94 -25.23
N ARG A 168 -32.27 24.28 -25.21
CA ARG A 168 -33.16 25.13 -26.04
C ARG A 168 -32.44 26.42 -26.48
N SER A 169 -31.46 26.25 -27.34
CA SER A 169 -30.99 27.27 -28.28
C SER A 169 -30.55 26.48 -29.49
N TRP A 170 -30.84 27.00 -30.69
CA TRP A 170 -30.73 26.39 -32.01
C TRP A 170 -32.00 25.66 -32.50
N ALA A 171 -32.54 26.24 -33.58
CA ALA A 171 -33.77 25.98 -34.32
C ALA A 171 -35.05 26.64 -33.75
#